data_AF-A0A0B2BSA8-F1
#
_entry.id   AF-A0A0B2BSA8-F1
#
_cell.length_a   1.000
_cell.length_b   1.000
_cell.length_c   1.000
_cell.angle_alpha   90.00
_cell.angle_beta   90.00
_cell.angle_gamma   90.00
#
_symmetry.space_group_name_H-M   'P 1'
#
loop_
_entity.id
_entity.type
_entity.pdbx_description
1 polymer ?
#
loop_
_entity_poly.entity_id
_entity_poly.type
_entity_poly.pdbx_seq_one_letter_code
_entity_poly.pdbx_strand_id
1 'polypeptide(L)'
;MMYADPSAWRAVGITRAALEAYRAAGKNKLQGIERAHLTDRSRMVEHVFKRETPLTKDELFAYWEETDRVVISLRTENRQNVLGDWIPFDNEDGRLFPRLGIGFRYRHAIEGEIVRRLADEVGANT
;
A
#
# COMPACT_ATOMS: atom_id res chain seq x y z
N MET A 1 -18.18 -16.32 -0.96
CA MET A 1 -16.71 -16.39 -1.08
C MET A 1 -16.28 -15.24 -1.99
N MET A 2 -15.69 -14.17 -1.46
CA MET A 2 -15.17 -13.07 -2.29
C MET A 2 -13.73 -13.40 -2.68
N TYR A 3 -13.51 -13.64 -3.98
CA TYR A 3 -12.18 -13.84 -4.55
C TYR A 3 -11.35 -12.57 -4.34
N ALA A 4 -10.04 -12.74 -4.10
CA ALA A 4 -9.08 -11.65 -4.20
C ALA A 4 -9.23 -11.01 -5.58
N ASP A 5 -9.31 -9.69 -5.65
CA ASP A 5 -9.32 -8.98 -6.93
C ASP A 5 -7.87 -8.94 -7.43
N PRO A 6 -7.50 -9.69 -8.48
CA PRO A 6 -6.13 -9.72 -8.97
C PRO A 6 -5.67 -8.35 -9.51
N SER A 7 -6.60 -7.41 -9.69
CA SER A 7 -6.32 -6.03 -10.13
C SER A 7 -6.29 -5.02 -8.97
N ALA A 8 -6.49 -5.44 -7.72
CA ALA A 8 -6.39 -4.56 -6.57
C ALA A 8 -4.93 -4.30 -6.18
N TRP A 9 -4.57 -3.03 -6.02
CA TRP A 9 -3.28 -2.68 -5.43
C TRP A 9 -3.15 -3.30 -4.04
N ARG A 10 -2.06 -4.04 -3.83
CA ARG A 10 -1.76 -4.70 -2.56
C ARG A 10 -1.08 -3.71 -1.63
N ALA A 11 -1.85 -3.17 -0.69
CA ALA A 11 -1.29 -2.38 0.40
C ALA A 11 -0.58 -3.35 1.36
N VAL A 12 0.75 -3.34 1.39
CA VAL A 12 1.57 -4.29 2.17
C VAL A 12 2.15 -3.69 3.44
N GLY A 13 1.85 -2.42 3.71
CA GLY A 13 2.40 -1.71 4.86
C GLY A 13 1.89 -0.29 5.00
N ILE A 14 2.37 0.38 6.04
CA ILE A 14 2.04 1.77 6.37
C ILE A 14 3.30 2.52 6.80
N THR A 15 3.53 3.73 6.31
CA THR A 15 4.66 4.56 6.76
C THR A 15 4.46 4.96 8.23
N ARG A 16 5.56 5.12 8.97
CA ARG A 16 5.50 5.57 10.37
C ARG A 16 4.78 6.90 10.52
N ALA A 17 5.02 7.84 9.59
CA ALA A 17 4.36 9.14 9.60
C ALA A 17 2.83 9.02 9.38
N ALA A 18 2.39 8.12 8.48
CA ALA A 18 0.97 7.85 8.30
C ALA A 18 0.35 7.18 9.53
N LEU A 19 1.06 6.23 10.16
CA LEU A 19 0.61 5.56 11.39
C LEU A 19 0.38 6.56 12.53
N GLU A 20 1.32 7.48 12.75
CA GLU A 20 1.17 8.54 13.75
C GLU A 20 -0.01 9.47 13.42
N ALA A 21 -0.22 9.79 12.14
CA ALA A 21 -1.38 10.58 11.72
C ALA A 21 -2.71 9.86 11.99
N TYR A 22 -2.78 8.54 11.77
CA TYR A 22 -3.93 7.73 12.17
C TYR A 22 -4.16 7.75 13.69
N ARG A 23 -3.10 7.58 14.47
CA ARG A 23 -3.16 7.59 15.93
C ARG A 23 -3.69 8.93 16.44
N ALA A 24 -3.17 10.04 15.92
CA ALA A 24 -3.60 11.38 16.30
C ALA A 24 -5.06 11.69 15.90
N ALA A 25 -5.53 11.13 14.78
CA ALA A 25 -6.91 11.35 14.33
C ALA A 25 -7.96 10.60 15.18
N GLY A 26 -7.60 9.47 15.79
CA GLY A 26 -8.53 8.66 16.57
C GLY A 26 -9.73 8.17 15.73
N LYS A 27 -10.96 8.54 16.12
CA LYS A 27 -12.19 8.20 15.38
C LYS A 27 -12.51 9.17 14.23
N ASN A 28 -11.73 10.22 14.06
CA ASN A 28 -11.99 11.23 13.03
C ASN A 28 -11.60 10.74 11.63
N LYS A 29 -12.21 11.34 10.61
CA LYS A 29 -11.86 11.07 9.23
C LYS A 29 -10.44 11.58 8.94
N LEU A 30 -9.52 10.67 8.65
CA LEU A 30 -8.16 11.03 8.26
C LEU A 30 -8.13 11.61 6.85
N GLN A 31 -7.37 12.68 6.66
CA GLN A 31 -7.12 13.32 5.37
C GLN A 31 -5.63 13.26 5.04
N GLY A 32 -5.30 13.38 3.74
CA GLY A 32 -3.90 13.48 3.31
C GLY A 32 -3.13 12.16 3.35
N ILE A 33 -3.81 11.02 3.38
CA ILE A 33 -3.24 9.68 3.23
C ILE A 33 -3.55 9.09 1.86
N GLU A 34 -2.59 8.35 1.30
CA GLU A 34 -2.65 7.80 -0.05
C GLU A 34 -2.04 6.39 -0.08
N ARG A 35 -2.30 5.67 -1.18
CA ARG A 35 -1.56 4.46 -1.54
C ARG A 35 -0.38 4.89 -2.41
N ALA A 36 0.84 4.68 -1.94
CA ALA A 36 2.06 5.02 -2.65
C ALA A 36 2.77 3.74 -3.10
N HIS A 37 3.18 3.69 -4.37
CA HIS A 37 3.88 2.52 -4.89
C HIS A 37 5.28 2.41 -4.31
N LEU A 38 5.67 1.20 -3.90
CA LEU A 38 7.04 0.90 -3.48
C LEU A 38 8.01 0.90 -4.66
N THR A 39 7.51 0.52 -5.85
CA THR A 39 8.27 0.57 -7.09
C THR A 39 7.73 1.66 -7.99
N ASP A 40 8.61 2.51 -8.51
CA ASP A 40 8.21 3.50 -9.52
C ASP A 40 7.68 2.79 -10.77
N ARG A 41 6.46 3.11 -11.19
CA ARG A 41 5.83 2.55 -12.38
C ARG A 41 6.63 2.82 -13.65
N SER A 42 7.42 3.90 -13.70
CA SER A 42 8.33 4.18 -14.82
C SER A 42 9.35 3.04 -15.01
N ARG A 43 9.88 2.48 -13.91
CA ARG A 43 10.79 1.33 -13.92
C ARG A 43 10.08 0.06 -14.36
N MET A 44 8.83 -0.13 -13.94
CA MET A 44 8.01 -1.26 -14.40
C MET A 44 7.83 -1.21 -15.92
N VAL A 45 7.43 -0.05 -16.46
CA VAL A 45 7.27 0.18 -17.91
C VAL A 45 8.59 -0.05 -18.64
N GLU A 46 9.69 0.50 -18.13
CA GLU A 46 11.02 0.29 -18.71
C GLU A 46 11.40 -1.19 -18.75
N HIS A 47 11.21 -1.91 -17.65
CA HIS A 47 11.49 -3.34 -17.58
C HIS A 47 10.66 -4.10 -18.62
N VAL A 48 9.34 -3.83 -18.70
CA VAL A 48 8.41 -4.52 -19.60
C VAL A 48 8.71 -4.25 -21.07
N PHE A 49 8.99 -3.01 -21.45
CA PHE A 49 9.01 -2.61 -22.87
C PHE A 49 10.41 -2.42 -23.47
N LYS A 50 11.47 -2.26 -22.68
CA LYS A 50 12.84 -2.03 -23.20
C LYS A 50 13.71 -3.29 -23.29
N ARG A 51 13.11 -4.46 -23.19
CA ARG A 51 13.79 -5.77 -23.30
C ARG A 51 13.82 -6.27 -24.74
N GLU A 52 14.89 -6.96 -25.12
CA GLU A 52 15.02 -7.59 -26.44
C GLU A 52 14.06 -8.77 -26.62
N THR A 53 13.89 -9.58 -25.58
CA THR A 53 12.94 -10.70 -25.55
C THR A 53 11.76 -10.34 -24.65
N PRO A 54 10.50 -10.38 -25.14
CA PRO A 54 9.32 -10.15 -24.32
C PRO A 54 9.18 -11.15 -23.17
N LEU A 55 8.55 -10.73 -22.07
CA LEU A 55 8.15 -11.67 -21.03
C LEU A 55 7.06 -12.59 -21.53
N THR A 56 7.09 -13.82 -21.04
CA THR A 56 5.91 -14.67 -21.05
C THR A 56 4.80 -14.06 -20.18
N LYS A 57 3.58 -14.57 -20.36
CA LYS A 57 2.43 -14.15 -19.56
C LYS A 57 2.70 -14.31 -18.05
N ASP A 58 3.23 -15.44 -17.64
CA ASP A 58 3.39 -15.77 -16.22
C ASP A 58 4.50 -14.92 -15.58
N GLU A 59 5.59 -14.68 -16.30
CA GLU A 59 6.64 -13.75 -15.85
C GLU A 59 6.13 -12.32 -15.73
N LEU A 60 5.27 -11.88 -16.67
CA LEU A 60 4.67 -10.54 -16.61
C LEU A 60 3.78 -10.39 -15.37
N PHE A 61 2.93 -11.38 -15.09
CA PHE A 61 2.07 -11.33 -13.90
C PHE A 61 2.89 -11.40 -12.62
N ALA A 62 3.86 -12.31 -12.52
CA ALA A 62 4.73 -12.38 -11.34
C ALA A 62 5.47 -11.06 -11.08
N TYR A 63 6.01 -10.44 -12.15
CA TYR A 63 6.66 -9.13 -12.05
C TYR A 63 5.68 -8.01 -11.67
N TRP A 64 4.48 -8.00 -12.26
CA TRP A 64 3.44 -7.04 -11.92
C TRP A 64 3.03 -7.17 -10.45
N GLU A 65 2.78 -8.39 -9.97
CA GLU A 65 2.35 -8.61 -8.59
C GLU A 65 3.39 -8.14 -7.56
N GLU A 66 4.67 -8.32 -7.85
CA GLU A 66 5.76 -7.84 -7.00
C GLU A 66 5.90 -6.31 -7.06
N THR A 67 5.81 -5.72 -8.25
CA THR A 67 6.09 -4.28 -8.44
C THR A 67 4.89 -3.37 -8.19
N ASP A 68 3.66 -3.89 -8.24
CA ASP A 68 2.42 -3.15 -8.00
C ASP A 68 2.01 -3.13 -6.51
N ARG A 69 2.98 -3.43 -5.62
CA ARG A 69 2.86 -3.29 -4.17
C ARG A 69 2.88 -1.82 -3.74
N VAL A 70 2.00 -1.49 -2.80
CA VAL A 70 1.86 -0.12 -2.27
C VAL A 70 1.95 -0.12 -0.75
N VAL A 71 2.28 1.03 -0.18
CA VAL A 71 2.12 1.31 1.26
C VAL A 71 1.12 2.43 1.45
N ILE A 72 0.48 2.45 2.62
CA ILE A 72 -0.30 3.60 3.07
C ILE A 72 0.68 4.66 3.56
N SER A 73 0.71 5.82 2.91
CA SER A 73 1.63 6.91 3.25
C SER A 73 0.89 8.23 3.40
N LEU A 74 1.57 9.24 3.93
CA LEU A 74 1.13 10.62 3.75
C LEU A 74 1.27 11.00 2.26
N ARG A 75 0.39 11.90 1.81
CA ARG A 75 0.42 12.48 0.46
C ARG A 75 1.75 13.20 0.18
N THR A 76 2.33 13.82 1.20
CA THR A 76 3.63 14.51 1.09
C THR A 76 4.76 13.55 0.79
N GLU A 77 4.81 12.39 1.48
CA GLU A 77 5.78 11.33 1.23
C GLU A 77 5.65 10.79 -0.21
N ASN A 78 4.42 10.51 -0.64
CA ASN A 78 4.13 10.02 -1.99
C ASN A 78 4.58 11.01 -3.07
N ARG A 79 4.25 12.30 -2.92
CA ARG A 79 4.63 13.35 -3.90
C ARG A 79 6.13 13.55 -4.02
N GLN A 80 6.87 13.36 -2.95
CA GLN A 80 8.33 13.48 -2.95
C GLN A 80 9.01 12.19 -3.42
N ASN A 81 8.25 11.11 -3.60
CA ASN A 81 8.77 9.77 -3.85
C ASN A 81 9.80 9.34 -2.79
N VAL A 82 9.58 9.78 -1.54
CA VAL A 82 10.41 9.45 -0.37
C VAL A 82 9.50 8.78 0.63
N LEU A 83 9.34 7.46 0.45
CA LEU A 83 8.69 6.61 1.44
C LEU A 83 9.71 6.37 2.54
N GLY A 84 9.49 6.97 3.71
CA GLY A 84 10.33 6.75 4.88
C GLY A 84 10.16 5.34 5.44
N ASP A 85 10.59 5.14 6.68
CA ASP A 85 10.38 3.88 7.39
C ASP A 85 8.90 3.50 7.38
N TRP A 86 8.63 2.25 6.98
CA TRP A 86 7.29 1.70 6.93
C TRP A 86 7.24 0.35 7.63
N ILE A 87 6.05 0.05 8.13
CA ILE A 87 5.77 -1.13 8.94
C ILE A 87 4.93 -2.07 8.07
N PRO A 88 5.37 -3.32 7.85
CA PRO A 88 4.64 -4.27 7.04
C PRO A 88 3.39 -4.78 7.77
N PHE A 89 2.38 -5.18 7.00
CA PHE A 89 1.26 -5.98 7.48
C PHE A 89 0.82 -6.97 6.40
N ASP A 90 0.23 -8.08 6.82
CA ASP A 90 -0.24 -9.11 5.89
C ASP A 90 -1.50 -8.64 5.14
N ASN A 91 -1.41 -8.65 3.81
CA ASN A 91 -2.48 -8.33 2.88
C ASN A 91 -2.19 -8.96 1.49
N GLU A 92 -1.59 -10.15 1.47
CA GLU A 92 -1.26 -10.83 0.22
C GLU A 92 -2.50 -11.11 -0.65
N ASP A 93 -3.67 -11.22 -0.02
CA ASP A 93 -4.97 -11.40 -0.69
C ASP A 93 -5.59 -10.10 -1.26
N GLY A 94 -4.95 -8.94 -1.06
CA GLY A 94 -5.37 -7.65 -1.61
C GLY A 94 -6.72 -7.13 -1.09
N ARG A 95 -7.23 -7.66 0.04
CA ARG A 95 -8.56 -7.29 0.54
C ARG A 95 -8.57 -6.03 1.38
N LEU A 96 -7.44 -5.60 1.94
CA LEU A 96 -7.34 -4.37 2.73
C LEU A 96 -7.17 -3.14 1.84
N PHE A 97 -7.74 -2.02 2.30
CA PHE A 97 -7.71 -0.73 1.59
C PHE A 97 -8.22 -0.83 0.14
N PRO A 98 -9.42 -1.42 -0.08
CA PRO A 98 -9.91 -1.71 -1.42
C PRO A 98 -10.12 -0.42 -2.22
N ARG A 99 -10.05 -0.54 -3.54
CA ARG A 99 -10.21 0.59 -4.47
C ARG A 99 -11.52 1.36 -4.26
N LEU A 100 -11.43 2.69 -4.33
CA LEU A 100 -12.57 3.62 -4.43
C LEU A 100 -12.28 4.65 -5.53
N GLY A 101 -12.62 4.34 -6.78
CA GLY A 101 -12.26 5.17 -7.93
C GLY A 101 -10.73 5.25 -8.10
N ILE A 102 -10.17 6.46 -8.06
CA ILE A 102 -8.71 6.69 -8.03
C ILE A 102 -8.11 6.57 -6.61
N GLY A 103 -8.96 6.60 -5.58
CA GLY A 103 -8.57 6.47 -4.19
C GLY A 103 -8.82 5.07 -3.63
N PHE A 104 -8.96 4.97 -2.31
CA PHE A 104 -9.29 3.74 -1.60
C PHE A 104 -10.40 3.98 -0.57
N ARG A 105 -11.08 2.91 -0.19
CA ARG A 105 -12.04 2.88 0.90
C ARG A 105 -11.32 2.44 2.16
N TYR A 106 -11.51 3.21 3.22
CA TYR A 106 -11.04 2.89 4.56
C TYR A 106 -12.19 2.35 5.40
N ARG A 107 -12.15 1.10 5.85
CA ARG A 107 -13.18 0.51 6.70
C ARG A 107 -12.68 0.55 8.13
N HIS A 108 -13.19 1.50 8.90
CA HIS A 108 -12.75 1.73 10.28
C HIS A 108 -12.83 0.49 11.18
N ALA A 109 -13.76 -0.43 10.92
CA ALA A 109 -13.92 -1.68 11.68
C ALA A 109 -12.86 -2.75 11.36
N ILE A 110 -12.23 -2.71 10.18
CA ILE A 110 -11.25 -3.70 9.74
C ILE A 110 -9.87 -3.05 9.68
N GLU A 111 -9.63 -2.18 8.71
CA GLU A 111 -8.33 -1.50 8.57
C GLU A 111 -8.01 -0.65 9.79
N GLY A 112 -9.01 0.02 10.38
CA GLY A 112 -8.76 0.82 11.57
C GLY A 112 -8.38 0.02 12.81
N GLU A 113 -8.78 -1.24 12.90
CA GLU A 113 -8.33 -2.13 13.97
C GLU A 113 -6.89 -2.58 13.74
N ILE A 114 -6.53 -2.92 12.51
CA ILE A 114 -5.17 -3.30 12.12
C ILE A 114 -4.20 -2.15 12.43
N VAL A 115 -4.54 -0.94 11.98
CA VAL A 115 -3.70 0.25 12.20
C VAL A 115 -3.57 0.59 13.69
N ARG A 116 -4.62 0.40 14.49
CA ARG A 116 -4.54 0.58 15.96
C ARG A 116 -3.56 -0.40 16.59
N ARG A 117 -3.65 -1.70 16.27
CA ARG A 117 -2.74 -2.72 16.81
C ARG A 117 -1.29 -2.45 16.44
N LEU A 118 -1.04 -2.09 15.19
CA LEU A 118 0.29 -1.69 14.74
C LEU A 118 0.84 -0.50 15.53
N ALA A 119 0.00 0.50 15.83
CA ALA A 119 0.40 1.64 16.65
C ALA A 119 0.76 1.24 18.08
N ASP A 120 -0.01 0.31 18.68
CA ASP A 120 0.25 -0.18 20.04
C ASP A 120 1.54 -1.02 20.09
N GLU A 121 1.77 -1.90 19.12
CA GLU A 121 2.99 -2.73 19.02
C GLU A 121 4.26 -1.88 18.84
N VAL A 122 4.18 -0.83 18.02
CA VAL A 122 5.30 0.10 17.82
C VAL A 122 5.54 0.93 19.09
N GLY A 123 4.47 1.43 19.71
CA GLY A 123 4.56 2.25 20.91
C GLY A 123 5.05 1.49 22.15
N ALA A 124 4.81 0.18 22.24
CA ALA A 124 5.32 -0.67 23.32
C ALA A 124 6.82 -0.99 23.21
N ASN A 125 7.40 -0.82 22.01
CA ASN A 125 8.80 -1.10 21.72
C ASN A 125 9.69 0.16 21.70
N THR A 126 9.15 1.32 22.11
CA THR A 126 9.87 2.61 22.20
C THR A 126 9.98 3.06 23.65
#